data_AF-A0A7X5FE69-F1
#
_entry.id   AF-A0A7X5FE69-F1
#
_cell.length_a   1.000
_cell.length_b   1.000
_cell.length_c   1.000
_cell.angle_alpha   90.00
_cell.angle_beta   90.00
_cell.angle_gamma   90.00
#
_symmetry.space_group_name_H-M   'P 1'
#
loop_
_entity.id
_entity.type
_entity.pdbx_description
1 polymer ?
#
loop_
_entity_poly.entity_id
_entity_poly.type
_entity_poly.pdbx_seq_one_letter_code
_entity_poly.pdbx_strand_id
1 'polypeptide(L)'
;MEEIKGKKEYQPQDFRPRKKLTFSQRAADRLASMMGSWSFIIIFFLFLTGWIILNVFAWIGSWDPYPFIFLNLALSCLAAIQAPIILMSQNRQADRDRSMAEYDYSVNRKAEHEIRDMQEDLEEIKEMIRNLKKS
;
A
#
# COMPACT_ATOMS: atom_id res chain seq x y z
N MET A 1 -31.93 -39.61 13.98
CA MET A 1 -31.28 -38.41 14.54
C MET A 1 -30.09 -38.08 13.65
N GLU A 2 -30.39 -37.83 12.39
CA GLU A 2 -29.45 -37.31 11.39
C GLU A 2 -29.71 -35.81 11.26
N GLU A 3 -28.69 -35.06 10.86
CA GLU A 3 -28.65 -33.60 10.65
C GLU A 3 -27.99 -32.76 11.75
N ILE A 4 -26.69 -33.00 11.96
CA ILE A 4 -25.75 -31.90 12.23
C ILE A 4 -24.54 -32.08 11.29
N LYS A 5 -24.78 -31.88 9.98
CA LYS A 5 -23.71 -31.72 8.97
C LYS A 5 -23.91 -30.41 8.21
N GLY A 6 -24.02 -29.32 8.96
CA GLY A 6 -23.86 -27.97 8.43
C GLY A 6 -22.39 -27.55 8.50
N LYS A 7 -21.50 -28.19 7.73
CA LYS A 7 -20.16 -27.62 7.49
C LYS A 7 -20.37 -26.27 6.80
N LYS A 8 -20.21 -25.17 7.54
CA LYS A 8 -20.05 -23.85 6.93
C LYS A 8 -18.68 -23.84 6.28
N GLU A 9 -18.63 -24.30 5.04
CA GLU A 9 -17.51 -24.14 4.12
C GLU A 9 -17.16 -22.64 4.09
N TYR A 10 -15.95 -22.30 4.52
CA TYR A 10 -15.44 -20.94 4.42
C TYR A 10 -15.33 -20.61 2.92
N GLN A 11 -16.28 -19.84 2.40
CA GLN A 11 -16.16 -19.27 1.07
C GLN A 11 -15.11 -18.14 1.12
N PRO A 12 -13.97 -18.25 0.41
CA PRO A 12 -13.02 -17.15 0.36
C PRO A 12 -13.68 -15.94 -0.31
N GLN A 13 -13.72 -14.83 0.40
CA GLN A 13 -14.17 -13.56 -0.16
C GLN A 13 -13.15 -13.05 -1.19
N ASP A 14 -13.69 -12.84 -2.40
CA ASP A 14 -13.26 -11.89 -3.43
C ASP A 14 -12.36 -12.40 -4.57
N PHE A 15 -12.96 -13.17 -5.49
CA PHE A 15 -12.50 -13.18 -6.88
C PHE A 15 -13.13 -11.99 -7.62
N ARG A 16 -12.61 -10.76 -7.43
CA ARG A 16 -12.89 -9.70 -8.41
C ARG A 16 -12.22 -10.11 -9.70
N PRO A 17 -12.96 -10.32 -10.81
CA PRO A 17 -12.32 -10.54 -12.09
C PRO A 17 -11.40 -9.34 -12.35
N ARG A 18 -10.11 -9.61 -12.64
CA ARG A 18 -9.13 -8.57 -12.97
C ARG A 18 -9.71 -7.74 -14.11
N LYS A 19 -10.25 -6.57 -13.78
CA LYS A 19 -10.79 -5.62 -14.76
C LYS A 19 -9.64 -5.35 -15.73
N LYS A 20 -9.84 -5.59 -17.03
CA LYS A 20 -8.80 -5.35 -18.02
C LYS A 20 -8.38 -3.90 -17.89
N LEU A 21 -7.14 -3.68 -17.44
CA LEU A 21 -6.59 -2.33 -17.24
C LEU A 21 -6.75 -1.54 -18.54
N THR A 22 -7.35 -0.37 -18.46
CA THR A 22 -7.45 0.52 -19.61
C THR A 22 -6.06 0.96 -20.03
N PHE A 23 -5.90 1.40 -21.28
CA PHE A 23 -4.61 1.91 -21.77
C PHE A 23 -4.08 3.06 -20.88
N SER A 24 -4.99 3.94 -20.40
CA SER A 24 -4.67 5.01 -19.47
C SER A 24 -4.16 4.51 -18.12
N GLN A 25 -4.74 3.43 -17.57
CA GLN A 25 -4.29 2.84 -16.30
C GLN A 25 -2.89 2.23 -16.44
N ARG A 26 -2.60 1.54 -17.54
CA ARG A 26 -1.25 1.00 -17.80
C ARG A 26 -0.20 2.10 -17.95
N ALA A 27 -0.55 3.21 -18.58
CA ALA A 27 0.32 4.36 -18.69
C ALA A 27 0.56 5.01 -17.32
N ALA A 28 -0.51 5.18 -16.52
CA ALA A 28 -0.42 5.71 -15.17
C ALA A 28 0.46 4.83 -14.26
N ASP A 29 0.33 3.50 -14.32
CA ASP A 29 1.16 2.58 -13.52
C ASP A 29 2.65 2.67 -13.90
N ARG A 30 2.97 2.84 -15.18
CA ARG A 30 4.34 3.08 -15.64
C ARG A 30 4.88 4.42 -15.16
N LEU A 31 4.07 5.47 -15.23
CA LEU A 31 4.48 6.79 -14.73
C LEU A 31 4.66 6.78 -13.21
N ALA A 32 3.74 6.14 -12.48
CA ALA A 32 3.81 6.03 -11.03
C ALA A 32 5.05 5.26 -10.56
N SER A 33 5.39 4.15 -11.22
CA SER A 33 6.61 3.39 -10.92
C SER A 33 7.89 4.17 -11.25
N MET A 34 7.89 4.97 -12.32
CA MET A 34 9.04 5.85 -12.64
C MET A 34 9.17 7.03 -11.67
N MET A 35 8.05 7.66 -11.30
CA MET A 35 8.00 8.83 -10.41
C MET A 35 8.17 8.46 -8.93
N GLY A 36 7.87 7.21 -8.54
CA GLY A 36 8.04 6.69 -7.18
C GLY A 36 9.46 6.19 -6.88
N SER A 37 10.43 6.35 -7.78
CA SER A 37 11.80 5.87 -7.56
C SER A 37 12.66 6.92 -6.84
N TRP A 38 13.50 6.45 -5.91
CA TRP A 38 14.48 7.29 -5.20
C TRP A 38 15.48 7.95 -6.16
N SER A 39 15.84 7.27 -7.25
CA SER A 39 16.77 7.79 -8.26
C SER A 39 16.19 8.96 -9.06
N PHE A 40 14.86 9.03 -9.24
CA PHE A 40 14.22 10.12 -9.97
C PHE A 40 14.36 11.46 -9.23
N ILE A 41 14.19 11.44 -7.90
CA ILE A 41 14.36 12.62 -7.05
C ILE A 41 15.78 13.17 -7.15
N ILE A 42 16.79 12.29 -7.11
CA ILE A 42 18.20 12.68 -7.22
C ILE A 42 18.48 13.33 -8.57
N ILE A 43 18.03 12.70 -9.68
CA ILE A 43 18.22 13.25 -11.03
C ILE A 43 17.52 14.60 -11.18
N PHE A 44 16.31 14.75 -10.64
CA PHE A 44 15.56 16.02 -10.68
C PHE A 44 16.29 17.12 -9.91
N PHE A 45 16.83 16.82 -8.72
CA PHE A 45 17.65 17.78 -7.97
C PHE A 45 18.92 18.16 -8.72
N LEU A 46 19.65 17.19 -9.29
CA LEU A 46 20.85 17.47 -10.08
C LEU A 46 20.53 18.33 -11.30
N PHE A 47 19.42 18.04 -11.99
CA PHE A 47 18.93 18.84 -13.10
C PHE A 47 18.59 20.27 -12.66
N LEU A 48 17.85 20.42 -11.56
CA LEU A 48 17.45 21.72 -11.04
C LEU A 48 18.64 22.55 -10.59
N THR A 49 19.58 21.96 -9.85
CA THR A 49 20.82 22.62 -9.44
C THR A 49 21.67 23.00 -10.66
N GLY A 50 21.84 22.09 -11.63
CA GLY A 50 22.54 22.38 -12.88
C GLY A 50 21.87 23.50 -13.69
N TRP A 51 20.54 23.54 -13.71
CA TRP A 51 19.76 24.56 -14.42
C TRP A 51 19.87 25.93 -13.75
N ILE A 52 19.83 25.98 -12.42
CA ILE A 52 20.08 27.20 -11.64
C ILE A 52 21.49 27.71 -11.94
N ILE A 53 22.50 26.83 -11.86
CA ILE A 53 23.90 27.18 -12.15
C ILE A 53 24.04 27.76 -13.56
N LEU A 54 23.49 27.09 -14.58
CA LEU A 54 23.54 27.56 -15.97
C LEU A 54 22.89 28.94 -16.13
N ASN A 55 21.73 29.17 -15.50
CA ASN A 55 21.05 30.47 -15.57
C ASN A 55 21.80 31.58 -14.81
N VAL A 56 22.41 31.27 -13.66
CA VAL A 56 23.24 32.23 -12.90
C VAL A 56 24.48 32.62 -13.71
N PHE A 57 25.14 31.67 -14.38
CA PHE A 57 26.30 31.96 -15.23
C PHE A 57 25.92 32.67 -16.55
N ALA A 58 24.73 32.44 -17.09
CA ALA A 58 24.26 33.11 -18.30
C ALA A 58 23.84 34.58 -18.07
N TRP A 59 23.56 34.99 -16.83
CA TRP A 59 22.99 36.31 -16.48
C TRP A 59 23.90 37.11 -15.52
N ILE A 60 25.20 37.17 -15.82
CA ILE A 60 26.28 37.78 -15.01
C ILE A 60 26.18 39.33 -14.81
N GLY A 61 25.08 39.98 -15.19
CA GLY A 61 24.94 41.44 -15.14
C GLY A 61 24.02 42.02 -14.06
N SER A 62 22.95 41.32 -13.67
CA SER A 62 21.91 41.86 -12.78
C SER A 62 21.34 40.77 -11.89
N TRP A 63 21.64 40.83 -10.59
CA TRP A 63 21.10 39.91 -9.59
C TRP A 63 19.60 40.18 -9.38
N ASP A 64 18.76 39.24 -9.83
CA ASP A 64 17.28 39.17 -9.82
C ASP A 64 16.49 40.50 -9.78
N PRO A 65 16.42 41.26 -10.89
CA PRO A 65 15.47 42.35 -11.04
C PRO A 65 14.02 41.84 -11.11
N TYR A 66 13.07 42.67 -10.68
CA TYR A 66 11.64 42.39 -10.81
C TYR A 66 11.28 42.05 -12.27
N PRO A 67 10.56 40.95 -12.57
CA PRO A 67 9.82 40.04 -11.68
C PRO A 67 10.64 38.77 -11.40
N PHE A 68 11.03 38.58 -10.13
CA PHE A 68 11.94 37.54 -9.61
C PHE A 68 11.89 36.18 -10.33
N ILE A 69 12.67 36.04 -11.41
CA ILE A 69 12.54 34.89 -12.33
C ILE A 69 13.11 33.64 -11.66
N PHE A 70 14.16 33.81 -10.84
CA PHE A 70 14.80 32.72 -10.12
C PHE A 70 13.92 32.19 -8.99
N LEU A 71 13.30 33.09 -8.22
CA LEU A 71 12.41 32.71 -7.13
C LEU A 71 11.18 31.98 -7.67
N ASN A 72 10.60 32.46 -8.77
CA ASN A 72 9.41 31.84 -9.37
C ASN A 72 9.72 30.44 -9.93
N LEU A 73 10.88 30.27 -10.57
CA LEU A 73 11.34 28.96 -11.02
C LEU A 73 11.54 28.00 -9.84
N ALA A 74 12.23 28.45 -8.79
CA ALA A 74 12.48 27.64 -7.59
C ALA A 74 11.17 27.20 -6.92
N LEU A 75 10.21 28.12 -6.76
CA LEU A 75 8.90 27.83 -6.18
C LEU A 75 8.07 26.87 -7.05
N SER A 76 8.11 27.03 -8.37
CA SER A 76 7.40 26.15 -9.30
C SER A 76 7.94 24.72 -9.25
N CYS A 77 9.25 24.56 -9.19
CA CYS A 77 9.87 23.24 -9.04
C CYS A 77 9.64 22.63 -7.65
N LEU A 78 9.63 23.46 -6.59
CA LEU A 78 9.28 23.03 -5.23
C LEU A 78 7.83 22.52 -5.16
N ALA A 79 6.91 23.12 -5.91
CA ALA A 79 5.56 22.59 -6.04
C ALA A 79 5.55 21.26 -6.82
N ALA A 80 6.30 21.16 -7.91
CA ALA A 80 6.35 19.96 -8.74
C ALA A 80 6.88 18.72 -8.02
N ILE A 81 7.84 18.88 -7.10
CA ILE A 81 8.42 17.75 -6.35
C ILE A 81 7.47 17.17 -5.29
N GLN A 82 6.40 17.88 -4.91
CA GLN A 82 5.46 17.40 -3.90
C GLN A 82 4.73 16.13 -4.34
N ALA A 83 4.26 16.07 -5.59
CA ALA A 83 3.52 14.94 -6.12
C ALA A 83 4.27 13.59 -6.02
N PRO A 84 5.54 13.46 -6.47
CA PRO A 84 6.29 12.21 -6.34
C PRO A 84 6.66 11.87 -4.89
N ILE A 85 6.95 12.87 -4.03
CA ILE A 85 7.22 12.63 -2.61
C ILE A 85 5.97 12.06 -1.91
N ILE A 86 4.80 12.63 -2.18
CA ILE A 86 3.52 12.13 -1.68
C ILE A 86 3.29 10.70 -2.18
N LEU A 87 3.47 10.46 -3.47
CA LEU A 87 3.29 9.14 -4.09
C LEU A 87 4.23 8.08 -3.48
N MET A 88 5.48 8.44 -3.18
CA MET A 88 6.43 7.53 -2.55
C MET A 88 6.08 7.23 -1.09
N SER A 89 5.64 8.25 -0.34
CA SER A 89 5.12 8.04 1.02
C SER A 89 3.89 7.13 1.02
N GLN A 90 3.02 7.26 0.01
CA GLN A 90 1.88 6.39 -0.19
C GLN A 90 2.31 4.96 -0.55
N ASN A 91 3.28 4.76 -1.45
CA ASN A 91 3.77 3.44 -1.82
C ASN A 91 4.34 2.69 -0.60
N ARG A 92 5.16 3.38 0.21
CA ARG A 92 5.70 2.81 1.46
C ARG A 92 4.61 2.53 2.50
N GLN A 93 3.56 3.33 2.56
CA GLN A 93 2.40 3.05 3.42
C GLN A 93 1.64 1.81 2.94
N ALA A 94 1.38 1.71 1.64
CA ALA A 94 0.71 0.55 1.05
C ALA A 94 1.48 -0.77 1.29
N ASP A 95 2.81 -0.76 1.22
CA ASP A 95 3.64 -1.93 1.54
C ASP A 95 3.51 -2.36 3.01
N ARG A 96 3.43 -1.39 3.94
CA ARG A 96 3.20 -1.67 5.35
C ARG A 96 1.79 -2.18 5.60
N ASP A 97 0.78 -1.53 5.02
CA ASP A 97 -0.63 -1.92 5.14
C ASP A 97 -0.84 -3.34 4.61
N ARG A 98 -0.19 -3.69 3.50
CA ARG A 98 -0.20 -5.06 2.95
C ARG A 98 0.42 -6.06 3.93
N SER A 99 1.59 -5.74 4.49
CA SER A 99 2.26 -6.62 5.45
C SER A 99 1.42 -6.82 6.71
N MET A 100 0.77 -5.75 7.18
CA MET A 100 -0.15 -5.80 8.32
C MET A 100 -1.40 -6.64 8.01
N ALA A 101 -1.97 -6.51 6.81
CA ALA A 101 -3.11 -7.32 6.38
C ALA A 101 -2.75 -8.81 6.27
N GLU A 102 -1.57 -9.15 5.77
CA GLU A 102 -1.08 -10.54 5.71
C GLU A 102 -0.89 -11.12 7.13
N TYR A 103 -0.36 -10.32 8.07
CA TYR A 103 -0.25 -10.71 9.47
C TYR A 103 -1.61 -10.92 10.13
N ASP A 104 -2.52 -9.96 10.00
CA ASP A 104 -3.87 -10.03 10.56
C ASP A 104 -4.64 -11.26 10.04
N TYR A 105 -4.51 -11.54 8.73
CA TYR A 105 -5.07 -12.74 8.12
C TYR A 105 -4.54 -14.02 8.78
N SER A 106 -3.23 -14.11 9.01
CA SER A 106 -2.61 -15.28 9.65
C SER A 106 -3.08 -15.48 11.09
N VAL A 107 -3.21 -14.40 11.86
CA VAL A 107 -3.69 -14.42 13.24
C VAL A 107 -5.16 -14.86 13.27
N ASN A 108 -5.99 -14.29 12.40
CA ASN A 108 -7.41 -14.63 12.33
C ASN A 108 -7.62 -16.11 11.95
N ARG A 109 -6.81 -16.64 11.02
CA ARG A 109 -6.85 -18.06 10.66
C ARG A 109 -6.42 -18.97 11.82
N LYS A 110 -5.42 -18.57 12.59
CA LYS A 110 -4.99 -19.30 13.79
C LYS A 110 -6.07 -19.29 14.87
N ALA A 111 -6.69 -18.14 15.13
CA ALA A 111 -7.80 -18.01 16.06
C ALA A 111 -9.00 -18.88 15.63
N GLU A 112 -9.31 -18.93 14.32
CA GLU A 112 -10.36 -19.81 13.78
C GLU A 112 -10.07 -21.29 14.09
N HIS A 113 -8.80 -21.72 13.97
CA HIS A 113 -8.39 -23.08 14.30
C HIS A 113 -8.51 -23.37 15.79
N GLU A 114 -7.97 -22.51 16.65
CA GLU A 114 -8.04 -22.68 18.11
C GLU A 114 -9.50 -22.71 18.61
N ILE A 115 -10.38 -21.88 18.03
CA ILE A 115 -11.82 -21.92 18.35
C ILE A 115 -12.44 -23.26 17.95
N ARG A 116 -12.03 -23.83 16.81
CA ARG A 116 -12.53 -25.13 16.35
C ARG A 116 -12.08 -26.26 17.28
N ASP A 117 -10.82 -26.27 17.68
CA ASP A 117 -10.28 -27.26 18.61
C ASP A 117 -11.02 -27.18 19.95
N MET A 118 -11.24 -25.97 20.48
CA MET A 118 -12.04 -25.78 21.70
C MET A 118 -13.49 -26.25 21.55
N GLN A 119 -14.10 -26.12 20.36
CA GLN A 119 -15.45 -26.63 20.10
C GLN A 119 -15.49 -28.16 20.12
N GLU A 120 -14.47 -28.82 19.56
CA GLU A 120 -14.34 -30.27 19.55
C GLU A 120 -14.16 -30.82 20.96
N ASP A 121 -13.25 -30.23 21.75
CA ASP A 121 -13.04 -30.59 23.17
C ASP A 121 -14.33 -30.45 23.99
N LEU A 122 -15.10 -29.38 23.76
CA LEU A 122 -16.39 -29.16 24.44
C LEU A 122 -17.45 -30.20 24.05
N GLU A 123 -17.45 -30.67 22.80
CA GLU A 123 -18.34 -31.74 22.36
C GLU A 123 -17.96 -33.07 23.01
N GLU A 124 -16.68 -33.39 23.08
CA GLU A 124 -16.17 -34.60 23.74
C GLU A 124 -16.54 -34.63 25.23
N ILE A 125 -16.30 -33.53 25.96
CA ILE A 125 -16.66 -33.41 27.38
C ILE A 125 -18.18 -33.58 27.58
N LYS A 126 -19.00 -32.99 26.70
CA LYS A 126 -20.47 -33.15 26.76
C LYS A 126 -20.90 -34.60 26.56
N GLU A 127 -20.23 -35.34 25.67
CA GLU A 127 -20.50 -36.76 25.45
C GLU A 127 -20.12 -37.60 26.67
N MET A 128 -18.95 -37.35 27.28
CA MET A 128 -18.52 -38.04 28.50
C MET A 128 -19.53 -37.87 29.65
N ILE A 129 -19.99 -36.64 29.90
CA ILE A 129 -21.00 -36.35 30.94
C ILE A 129 -22.32 -37.07 30.63
N ARG A 130 -22.74 -37.11 29.36
CA ARG A 130 -23.97 -37.78 28.94
C ARG A 130 -23.91 -39.29 29.18
N ASN A 131 -22.74 -39.91 28.97
CA ASN A 131 -22.52 -41.33 29.22
C ASN A 131 -22.54 -41.66 30.72
N LEU A 132 -21.93 -40.80 31.56
CA LEU A 132 -21.98 -40.97 33.02
C LEU A 132 -23.41 -40.91 33.56
N LYS A 133 -24.28 -40.05 33.02
CA LYS A 133 -25.68 -39.92 33.46
C LYS A 133 -26.56 -41.13 33.06
N LYS A 134 -26.12 -41.93 32.08
CA LYS A 134 -26.88 -43.12 31.62
C LYS A 134 -26.56 -44.39 32.42
N SER A 135 -25.46 -44.39 33.18
CA SER A 135 -25.08 -45.47 34.11
C SER A 135 -25.67 -45.24 35.50
#